data_AF-A0A955X9P3-F1
#
_entry.id   AF-A0A955X9P3-F1
#
_cell.length_a   1.000
_cell.length_b   1.000
_cell.length_c   1.000
_cell.angle_alpha   90.00
_cell.angle_beta   90.00
_cell.angle_gamma   90.00
#
_symmetry.space_group_name_H-M   'P 1'
#
loop_
_entity.id
_entity.type
_entity.pdbx_description
1 polymer ?
#
loop_
_entity_poly.entity_id
_entity_poly.type
_entity_poly.pdbx_seq_one_letter_code
_entity_poly.pdbx_strand_id
1 'polypeptide(L)'
;MSDAEVTPPRDPGAREALTAALRRTFAIYRLYGFTHEHALGAERDAFARISARLQDAGEVALEISPDGVQVDGHPLIPDGDAQLARVLYAEGVERIVMQDGLQQEALATLTRTWFEASTHRLGEEHSVATVLWEADLGCLEVQTRPVLAEAGVETEDARARQNQLAAYVRALTSREQTAQQPVRLDAGALEVMPALGGLEALDPEAL
;
A
#
# COMPACT_ATOMS: atom_id res chain seq x y z
N MET A 1 10.87 36.51 3.90
CA MET A 1 10.34 35.19 4.27
C MET A 1 8.87 35.22 3.90
N SER A 2 8.56 34.86 2.67
CA SER A 2 7.20 34.92 2.13
C SER A 2 6.60 33.52 2.21
N ASP A 3 5.97 33.22 3.35
CA ASP A 3 4.95 32.20 3.47
C ASP A 3 3.71 32.69 2.73
N ALA A 4 3.48 32.17 1.53
CA ALA A 4 2.22 32.34 0.83
C ALA A 4 2.01 31.15 -0.11
N GLU A 5 1.70 29.99 0.44
CA GLU A 5 1.12 28.91 -0.35
C GLU A 5 -0.13 28.37 0.33
N VAL A 6 -1.17 29.20 0.31
CA VAL A 6 -2.54 28.76 0.53
C VAL A 6 -3.28 29.03 -0.77
N THR A 7 -3.26 28.06 -1.69
CA THR A 7 -4.10 28.09 -2.89
C THR A 7 -5.46 27.49 -2.52
N PRO A 8 -6.55 28.28 -2.43
CA PRO A 8 -7.85 27.83 -1.97
C PRO A 8 -8.71 27.34 -3.15
N PRO A 9 -10.00 27.06 -2.91
CA PRO A 9 -10.57 25.72 -2.96
C PRO A 9 -10.67 25.17 -4.39
N ARG A 10 -9.94 24.08 -4.65
CA ARG A 10 -10.08 23.26 -5.86
C ARG A 10 -11.48 22.65 -5.89
N ASP A 11 -12.21 22.77 -7.00
CA ASP A 11 -13.56 22.23 -7.14
C ASP A 11 -13.60 20.75 -6.69
N PRO A 12 -14.30 20.41 -5.59
CA PRO A 12 -14.37 19.03 -5.12
C PRO A 12 -15.02 18.11 -6.16
N GLY A 13 -15.98 18.61 -6.95
CA GLY A 13 -16.65 17.83 -7.98
C GLY A 13 -15.70 17.41 -9.11
N ALA A 14 -14.86 18.32 -9.59
CA ALA A 14 -13.86 18.02 -10.61
C ALA A 14 -12.83 16.97 -10.14
N ARG A 15 -12.43 17.01 -8.87
CA ARG A 15 -11.48 16.06 -8.28
C ARG A 15 -12.06 14.66 -8.11
N GLU A 16 -13.29 14.56 -7.63
CA GLU A 16 -14.01 13.28 -7.54
C GLU A 16 -14.26 12.69 -8.93
N ALA A 17 -14.63 13.53 -9.90
CA ALA A 17 -14.83 13.15 -11.29
C ALA A 17 -13.56 12.56 -11.94
N LEU A 18 -12.41 13.18 -11.69
CA LEU A 18 -11.10 12.69 -12.10
C LEU A 18 -10.80 11.31 -11.49
N THR A 19 -10.98 11.21 -10.18
CA THR A 19 -10.74 9.96 -9.45
C THR A 19 -11.62 8.83 -9.96
N ALA A 20 -12.91 9.10 -10.16
CA ALA A 20 -13.86 8.14 -10.71
C ALA A 20 -13.48 7.68 -12.13
N ALA A 21 -12.97 8.58 -12.97
CA ALA A 21 -12.56 8.26 -14.33
C ALA A 21 -11.34 7.34 -14.36
N LEU A 22 -10.29 7.64 -13.59
CA LEU A 22 -9.10 6.78 -13.49
C LEU A 22 -9.44 5.39 -12.95
N ARG A 23 -10.25 5.32 -11.88
CA ARG A 23 -10.73 4.05 -11.33
C ARG A 23 -11.51 3.24 -12.37
N ARG A 24 -12.39 3.89 -13.11
CA ARG A 24 -13.15 3.27 -14.19
C ARG A 24 -12.23 2.70 -15.28
N THR A 25 -11.18 3.44 -15.65
CA THR A 25 -10.17 2.98 -16.62
C THR A 25 -9.50 1.69 -16.15
N PHE A 26 -9.00 1.64 -14.92
CA PHE A 26 -8.38 0.42 -14.38
C PHE A 26 -9.35 -0.76 -14.26
N ALA A 27 -10.60 -0.50 -13.86
CA ALA A 27 -11.64 -1.53 -13.82
C ALA A 27 -11.92 -2.12 -15.22
N ILE A 28 -11.97 -1.27 -16.24
CA ILE A 28 -12.22 -1.70 -17.63
C ILE A 28 -11.02 -2.44 -18.21
N TYR A 29 -9.77 -2.00 -17.94
CA TYR A 29 -8.57 -2.75 -18.32
C TYR A 29 -8.59 -4.18 -17.78
N ARG A 30 -8.98 -4.35 -16.51
CA ARG A 30 -9.10 -5.66 -15.88
C ARG A 30 -10.17 -6.55 -16.52
N LEU A 31 -11.28 -5.97 -16.98
CA LEU A 31 -12.39 -6.73 -17.57
C LEU A 31 -12.17 -7.06 -19.05
N TYR A 32 -11.60 -6.15 -19.82
CA TYR A 32 -11.60 -6.24 -21.29
C TYR A 32 -10.20 -6.17 -21.94
N GLY A 33 -9.15 -5.78 -21.20
CA GLY A 33 -7.83 -5.49 -21.75
C GLY A 33 -7.75 -4.14 -22.49
N PHE A 34 -6.55 -3.77 -22.95
CA PHE A 34 -6.27 -2.43 -23.48
C PHE A 34 -6.80 -2.16 -24.89
N THR A 35 -6.96 -3.20 -25.69
CA THR A 35 -7.36 -3.07 -27.11
C THR A 35 -8.87 -2.96 -27.30
N HIS A 36 -9.65 -3.17 -26.23
CA HIS A 36 -11.10 -3.14 -26.31
C HIS A 36 -11.64 -1.71 -26.41
N GLU A 37 -12.71 -1.52 -27.19
CA GLU A 37 -13.31 -0.19 -27.42
C GLU A 37 -13.68 0.53 -26.11
N HIS A 38 -14.21 -0.21 -25.13
CA HIS A 38 -14.50 0.34 -23.81
C HIS A 38 -13.27 0.85 -23.06
N ALA A 39 -12.12 0.20 -23.20
CA ALA A 39 -10.87 0.65 -22.57
C ALA A 39 -10.40 1.96 -23.20
N LEU A 40 -10.39 2.02 -24.53
CA LEU A 40 -10.07 3.24 -25.28
C LEU A 40 -11.04 4.39 -24.96
N GLY A 41 -12.33 4.08 -24.79
CA GLY A 41 -13.34 5.06 -24.38
C GLY A 41 -13.11 5.59 -22.97
N ALA A 42 -12.73 4.72 -22.03
CA ALA A 42 -12.41 5.10 -20.65
C ALA A 42 -11.12 5.92 -20.56
N GLU A 43 -10.08 5.55 -21.33
CA GLU A 43 -8.86 6.34 -21.47
C GLU A 43 -9.16 7.77 -21.98
N ARG A 44 -10.01 7.90 -23.00
CA ARG A 44 -10.43 9.20 -23.54
C ARG A 44 -11.21 10.05 -22.53
N ASP A 45 -12.12 9.43 -21.77
CA ASP A 45 -12.90 10.10 -20.73
C ASP A 45 -11.98 10.59 -19.59
N ALA A 46 -11.04 9.74 -19.14
CA ALA A 46 -10.03 10.11 -18.17
C ALA A 46 -9.14 11.25 -18.67
N PHE A 47 -8.68 11.17 -19.92
CA PHE A 47 -7.90 12.22 -20.57
C PHE A 47 -8.64 13.56 -20.58
N ALA A 48 -9.89 13.59 -21.06
CA ALA A 48 -10.67 14.82 -21.13
C ALA A 48 -10.83 15.49 -19.77
N ARG A 49 -11.05 14.70 -18.70
CA ARG A 49 -11.20 15.20 -17.33
C ARG A 49 -9.88 15.70 -16.74
N ILE A 50 -8.79 14.99 -16.96
CA ILE A 50 -7.45 15.43 -16.52
C ILE A 50 -7.09 16.72 -17.25
N SER A 51 -7.25 16.78 -18.56
CA SER A 51 -6.90 17.96 -19.35
C SER A 51 -7.74 19.18 -18.96
N ALA A 52 -9.05 19.02 -18.71
CA ALA A 52 -9.87 20.10 -18.19
C ALA A 52 -9.35 20.59 -16.83
N ARG A 53 -8.95 19.66 -15.95
CA ARG A 53 -8.38 19.99 -14.65
C ARG A 53 -7.02 20.70 -14.75
N LEU A 54 -6.18 20.28 -15.68
CA LEU A 54 -4.86 20.88 -15.94
C LEU A 54 -4.98 22.30 -16.49
N GLN A 55 -5.99 22.58 -17.32
CA GLN A 55 -6.27 23.95 -17.79
C GLN A 55 -6.58 24.91 -16.64
N ASP A 56 -7.25 24.42 -15.59
CA ASP A 56 -7.61 25.23 -14.43
C ASP A 56 -6.46 25.33 -13.40
N ALA A 57 -5.72 24.24 -13.18
CA ALA A 57 -4.76 24.11 -12.09
C ALA A 57 -3.28 24.28 -12.51
N GLY A 58 -2.97 24.19 -13.81
CA GLY A 58 -1.62 24.12 -14.36
C GLY A 58 -0.96 22.74 -14.18
N GLU A 59 -1.22 22.06 -13.07
CA GLU A 59 -0.70 20.73 -12.76
C GLU A 59 -1.69 19.88 -11.96
N VAL A 60 -1.53 18.56 -12.06
CA VAL A 60 -2.21 17.55 -11.24
C VAL A 60 -1.17 16.58 -10.71
N ALA A 61 -1.03 16.52 -9.38
CA ALA A 61 -0.10 15.61 -8.72
C ALA A 61 -0.84 14.39 -8.16
N LEU A 62 -0.30 13.21 -8.48
CA LEU A 62 -0.60 11.95 -7.82
C LEU A 62 0.45 11.74 -6.73
N GLU A 63 0.03 11.56 -5.49
CA GLU A 63 0.88 11.23 -4.35
C GLU A 63 0.75 9.74 -4.05
N ILE A 64 1.87 9.03 -4.04
CA ILE A 64 1.92 7.58 -3.88
C ILE A 64 2.44 7.27 -2.48
N SER A 65 1.68 6.46 -1.75
CA SER A 65 2.01 6.01 -0.39
C SER A 65 1.76 4.50 -0.26
N PRO A 66 2.25 3.85 0.81
CA PRO A 66 1.92 2.44 1.08
C PRO A 66 0.42 2.19 1.21
N ASP A 67 -0.32 3.21 1.66
CA ASP A 67 -1.73 3.13 2.02
C ASP A 67 -2.64 3.42 0.81
N GLY A 68 -2.11 4.03 -0.25
CA GLY A 68 -2.91 4.38 -1.42
C GLY A 68 -2.25 5.41 -2.32
N VAL A 69 -2.95 5.74 -3.41
CA VAL A 69 -2.65 6.90 -4.24
C VAL A 69 -3.64 8.01 -3.93
N GLN A 70 -3.16 9.24 -3.82
CA GLN A 70 -3.97 10.42 -3.60
C GLN A 70 -3.83 11.40 -4.75
N VAL A 71 -4.89 12.15 -5.04
CA VAL A 71 -4.87 13.30 -5.95
C VAL A 71 -5.33 14.52 -5.16
N ASP A 72 -4.49 15.56 -5.08
CA ASP A 72 -4.81 16.75 -4.29
C ASP A 72 -5.25 16.41 -2.84
N GLY A 73 -4.57 15.44 -2.21
CA GLY A 73 -4.89 14.94 -0.85
C GLY A 73 -6.15 14.08 -0.73
N HIS A 74 -6.75 13.63 -1.84
CA HIS A 74 -7.95 12.78 -1.85
C HIS A 74 -7.63 11.38 -2.37
N PRO A 75 -8.13 10.31 -1.73
CA PRO A 75 -7.81 8.94 -2.12
C PRO A 75 -8.35 8.62 -3.52
N LEU A 76 -7.43 8.30 -4.44
CA LEU A 76 -7.74 7.84 -5.79
C LEU A 76 -8.29 6.40 -5.77
N ILE A 77 -7.76 5.57 -4.88
CA ILE A 77 -8.06 4.15 -4.80
C ILE A 77 -8.64 3.88 -3.41
N PRO A 78 -9.87 3.37 -3.28
CA PRO A 78 -10.39 2.93 -1.99
C PRO A 78 -9.64 1.68 -1.52
N ASP A 79 -9.62 1.45 -0.20
CA ASP A 79 -8.83 0.45 0.55
C ASP A 79 -8.78 -0.98 -0.04
N GLY A 80 -9.70 -1.36 -0.94
CA GLY A 80 -9.75 -2.66 -1.61
C GLY A 80 -8.83 -2.86 -2.82
N ASP A 81 -8.37 -1.80 -3.49
CA ASP A 81 -7.48 -1.88 -4.68
C ASP A 81 -6.05 -1.39 -4.35
N ALA A 82 -5.65 -1.43 -3.07
CA ALA A 82 -4.35 -1.00 -2.57
C ALA A 82 -3.14 -1.62 -3.31
N GLN A 83 -3.35 -2.74 -4.01
CA GLN A 83 -2.33 -3.35 -4.87
C GLN A 83 -1.81 -2.39 -5.95
N LEU A 84 -2.66 -1.55 -6.55
CA LEU A 84 -2.23 -0.56 -7.55
C LEU A 84 -1.25 0.45 -6.96
N ALA A 85 -1.52 0.95 -5.75
CA ALA A 85 -0.65 1.91 -5.07
C ALA A 85 0.65 1.26 -4.59
N ARG A 86 0.54 0.05 -4.01
CA ARG A 86 1.69 -0.69 -3.45
C ARG A 86 2.75 -1.00 -4.48
N VAL A 87 2.36 -1.30 -5.72
CA VAL A 87 3.32 -1.56 -6.80
C VAL A 87 4.14 -0.31 -7.09
N LEU A 88 3.51 0.84 -7.34
CA LEU A 88 4.23 2.10 -7.56
C LEU A 88 5.15 2.45 -6.38
N TYR A 89 4.65 2.27 -5.15
CA TYR A 89 5.44 2.52 -3.95
C TYR A 89 6.64 1.58 -3.81
N ALA A 90 6.48 0.29 -4.14
CA ALA A 90 7.55 -0.71 -4.13
C ALA A 90 8.63 -0.43 -5.19
N GLU A 91 8.22 0.11 -6.35
CA GLU A 91 9.11 0.64 -7.39
C GLU A 91 9.78 1.97 -6.99
N GLY A 92 9.49 2.48 -5.79
CA GLY A 92 10.06 3.72 -5.28
C GLY A 92 9.47 4.97 -5.89
N VAL A 93 8.33 4.90 -6.58
CA VAL A 93 7.64 6.09 -7.09
C VAL A 93 6.88 6.76 -5.93
N GLU A 94 7.17 8.04 -5.68
CA GLU A 94 6.53 8.83 -4.61
C GLU A 94 5.50 9.81 -5.15
N ARG A 95 5.78 10.39 -6.31
CA ARG A 95 4.90 11.40 -6.91
C ARG A 95 4.94 11.33 -8.43
N ILE A 96 3.78 11.48 -9.05
CA ILE A 96 3.65 11.63 -10.50
C ILE A 96 2.93 12.95 -10.75
N VAL A 97 3.58 13.89 -11.43
CA VAL A 97 3.01 15.20 -11.75
C VAL A 97 2.69 15.25 -13.23
N MET A 98 1.41 15.49 -13.54
CA MET A 98 0.94 15.82 -14.87
C MET A 98 0.92 17.33 -15.02
N GLN A 99 1.45 17.84 -16.13
CA GLN A 99 1.49 19.26 -16.45
C GLN A 99 0.50 19.59 -17.57
N ASP A 100 0.12 20.87 -17.69
CA ASP A 100 -0.64 21.36 -18.84
C ASP A 100 0.06 21.01 -20.17
N GLY A 101 -0.73 20.76 -21.20
CA GLY A 101 -0.25 20.16 -22.44
C GLY A 101 -0.10 18.63 -22.39
N LEU A 102 -0.64 17.96 -21.36
CA LEU A 102 -0.72 16.50 -21.29
C LEU A 102 -1.27 15.93 -22.60
N GLN A 103 -0.54 14.97 -23.16
CA GLN A 103 -0.95 14.27 -24.38
C GLN A 103 -1.75 13.01 -24.03
N GLN A 104 -2.70 12.65 -24.89
CA GLN A 104 -3.50 11.44 -24.68
C GLN A 104 -2.62 10.18 -24.66
N GLU A 105 -1.59 10.13 -25.51
CA GLU A 105 -0.61 9.05 -25.54
C GLU A 105 0.16 8.94 -24.23
N ALA A 106 0.59 10.07 -23.66
CA ALA A 106 1.29 10.09 -22.37
C ALA A 106 0.43 9.51 -21.24
N LEU A 107 -0.85 9.87 -21.17
CA LEU A 107 -1.77 9.29 -20.19
C LEU A 107 -2.03 7.80 -20.44
N ALA A 108 -2.18 7.39 -21.70
CA ALA A 108 -2.36 5.99 -22.06
C ALA A 108 -1.14 5.17 -21.64
N THR A 109 0.07 5.63 -21.94
CA THR A 109 1.33 5.01 -21.51
C THR A 109 1.40 4.92 -19.98
N LEU A 110 1.15 6.02 -19.26
CA LEU A 110 1.14 6.01 -17.80
C LEU A 110 0.18 4.98 -17.21
N THR A 111 -1.09 5.01 -17.63
CA THR A 111 -2.12 4.13 -17.05
C THR A 111 -1.91 2.67 -17.43
N ARG A 112 -1.40 2.38 -18.63
CA ARG A 112 -1.10 1.01 -19.07
C ARG A 112 0.12 0.45 -18.35
N THR A 113 1.24 1.17 -18.31
CA THR A 113 2.44 0.76 -17.58
C THR A 113 2.13 0.50 -16.12
N TRP A 114 1.36 1.40 -15.48
CA TRP A 114 0.93 1.20 -14.11
C TRP A 114 0.07 -0.07 -13.95
N PHE A 115 -0.90 -0.30 -14.83
CA PHE A 115 -1.72 -1.50 -14.78
C PHE A 115 -0.92 -2.78 -15.02
N GLU A 116 -0.01 -2.79 -15.99
CA GLU A 116 0.88 -3.93 -16.26
C GLU A 116 1.76 -4.24 -15.07
N ALA A 117 2.33 -3.23 -14.42
CA ALA A 117 3.10 -3.42 -13.20
C ALA A 117 2.24 -4.05 -12.09
N SER A 118 1.01 -3.55 -11.91
CA SER A 118 0.09 -4.06 -10.88
C SER A 118 -0.35 -5.51 -11.09
N THR A 119 -0.28 -5.98 -12.34
CA THR A 119 -0.65 -7.34 -12.75
C THR A 119 0.57 -8.23 -13.01
N HIS A 120 1.78 -7.79 -12.64
CA HIS A 120 3.04 -8.49 -12.87
C HIS A 120 3.28 -8.86 -14.35
N ARG A 121 2.82 -8.00 -15.26
CA ARG A 121 3.02 -8.14 -16.72
C ARG A 121 4.11 -7.21 -17.25
N LEU A 122 4.50 -6.21 -16.47
CA LEU A 122 5.73 -5.47 -16.70
C LEU A 122 6.88 -6.45 -16.44
N GLY A 123 7.66 -6.78 -17.48
CA GLY A 123 8.70 -7.80 -17.37
C GLY A 123 9.69 -7.50 -16.25
N GLU A 124 10.38 -8.54 -15.74
CA GLU A 124 11.29 -8.42 -14.58
C GLU A 124 12.44 -7.40 -14.78
N GLU A 125 12.74 -7.05 -16.03
CA GLU A 125 13.79 -6.10 -16.40
C GLU A 125 13.33 -4.63 -16.38
N HIS A 126 12.02 -4.37 -16.29
CA HIS A 126 11.45 -3.03 -16.45
C HIS A 126 10.69 -2.58 -15.22
N SER A 127 11.18 -1.52 -14.57
CA SER A 127 10.41 -0.78 -13.55
C SER A 127 9.44 0.19 -14.21
N VAL A 128 8.38 0.60 -13.48
CA VAL A 128 7.47 1.66 -13.95
C VAL A 128 8.24 2.95 -14.23
N ALA A 129 9.16 3.33 -13.34
CA ALA A 129 9.95 4.54 -13.50
C ALA A 129 10.82 4.48 -14.76
N THR A 130 11.47 3.34 -15.03
CA THR A 130 12.27 3.13 -16.24
C THR A 130 11.43 3.26 -17.50
N VAL A 131 10.27 2.61 -17.57
CA VAL A 131 9.42 2.67 -18.77
C VAL A 131 8.88 4.07 -19.02
N LEU A 132 8.48 4.79 -17.96
CA LEU A 132 8.01 6.17 -18.09
C LEU A 132 9.14 7.13 -18.50
N TRP A 133 10.36 6.90 -18.02
CA TRP A 133 11.54 7.65 -18.41
C TRP A 133 11.93 7.40 -19.89
N GLU A 134 11.93 6.14 -20.32
CA GLU A 134 12.23 5.76 -21.72
C GLU A 134 11.20 6.31 -22.71
N ALA A 135 9.95 6.46 -22.28
CA ALA A 135 8.88 7.02 -23.10
C ALA A 135 9.01 8.53 -23.36
N ASP A 136 9.93 9.24 -22.67
CA ASP A 136 10.21 10.68 -22.84
C ASP A 136 8.95 11.56 -22.87
N LEU A 137 8.06 11.33 -21.90
CA LEU A 137 6.77 11.98 -21.84
C LEU A 137 6.93 13.38 -21.23
N GLY A 138 7.33 14.38 -22.01
CA GLY A 138 7.68 15.73 -21.53
C GLY A 138 6.60 16.53 -20.76
N CYS A 139 5.40 15.98 -20.60
CA CYS A 139 4.30 16.53 -19.78
C CYS A 139 4.04 15.73 -18.48
N LEU A 140 4.90 14.76 -18.19
CA LEU A 140 4.88 13.91 -17.01
C LEU A 140 6.23 13.99 -16.29
N GLU A 141 6.17 14.31 -15.01
CA GLU A 141 7.33 14.23 -14.11
C GLU A 141 7.08 13.09 -13.13
N VAL A 142 8.03 12.15 -13.05
CA VAL A 142 7.99 11.06 -12.09
C VAL A 142 9.07 11.31 -11.04
N GLN A 143 8.65 11.57 -9.81
CA GLN A 143 9.56 11.68 -8.68
C GLN A 143 9.65 10.32 -8.01
N THR A 144 10.84 9.76 -8.05
CA THR A 144 11.18 8.57 -7.30
C THR A 144 11.78 8.96 -5.96
N ARG A 145 11.42 8.22 -4.93
CA ARG A 145 12.22 8.16 -3.72
C ARG A 145 13.65 7.88 -4.16
N PRO A 146 14.66 8.58 -3.62
CA PRO A 146 15.98 8.02 -3.59
C PRO A 146 15.89 6.74 -2.75
N VAL A 147 15.56 5.63 -3.42
CA VAL A 147 15.78 4.30 -2.87
C VAL A 147 17.21 4.36 -2.43
N LEU A 148 17.48 3.95 -1.20
CA LEU A 148 18.82 3.64 -0.73
C LEU A 148 19.41 2.55 -1.65
N ALA A 149 19.76 2.90 -2.89
CA ALA A 149 20.71 2.18 -3.71
C ALA A 149 22.13 2.37 -3.14
N GLU A 150 22.27 3.12 -2.03
CA GLU A 150 23.37 2.99 -1.07
C GLU A 150 23.14 1.93 0.03
N ALA A 151 21.98 1.27 0.11
CA ALA A 151 21.81 0.05 0.93
C ALA A 151 22.28 -1.22 0.20
N GLY A 152 22.96 -1.07 -0.95
CA GLY A 152 23.92 -2.04 -1.47
C GLY A 152 25.27 -1.99 -0.74
N VAL A 153 25.54 -0.94 0.06
CA VAL A 153 26.48 -1.04 1.17
C VAL A 153 25.63 -1.47 2.35
N GLU A 154 25.71 -2.76 2.70
CA GLU A 154 25.35 -3.22 4.03
C GLU A 154 26.25 -2.46 5.03
N THR A 155 25.87 -1.25 5.38
CA THR A 155 26.51 -0.50 6.46
C THR A 155 26.41 -1.38 7.70
N GLU A 156 27.50 -1.45 8.45
CA GLU A 156 27.59 -2.22 9.68
C GLU A 156 26.39 -1.95 10.62
N ASP A 157 25.87 -0.73 10.58
CA ASP A 157 24.66 -0.28 11.26
C ASP A 157 23.36 -0.95 10.80
N ALA A 158 23.16 -1.18 9.50
CA ALA A 158 21.96 -1.86 8.99
C ALA A 158 21.96 -3.35 9.39
N ARG A 159 23.11 -4.02 9.27
CA ARG A 159 23.32 -5.38 9.79
C ARG A 159 23.14 -5.43 11.31
N ALA A 160 23.67 -4.44 12.03
CA ALA A 160 23.54 -4.36 13.48
C ALA A 160 22.07 -4.21 13.92
N ARG A 161 21.29 -3.36 13.24
CA ARG A 161 19.85 -3.20 13.52
C ARG A 161 19.06 -4.46 13.17
N GLN A 162 19.36 -5.11 12.05
CA GLN A 162 18.70 -6.38 11.68
C GLN A 162 19.03 -7.50 12.68
N ASN A 163 20.29 -7.58 13.13
CA ASN A 163 20.71 -8.52 14.16
C ASN A 163 20.08 -8.20 15.54
N GLN A 164 19.95 -6.92 15.89
CA GLN A 164 19.24 -6.49 17.11
C GLN A 164 17.75 -6.87 17.05
N LEU A 165 17.08 -6.66 15.92
CA LEU A 165 15.68 -7.03 15.73
C LEU A 165 15.51 -8.56 15.83
N ALA A 166 16.37 -9.33 15.18
CA ALA A 166 16.37 -10.79 15.22
C ALA A 166 16.69 -11.34 16.63
N ALA A 167 17.55 -10.65 17.40
CA ALA A 167 17.83 -10.99 18.79
C ALA A 167 16.62 -10.67 19.69
N TYR A 168 15.96 -9.54 19.47
CA TYR A 168 14.77 -9.15 20.22
C TYR A 168 13.60 -10.11 20.00
N VAL A 169 13.33 -10.49 18.75
CA VAL A 169 12.31 -11.51 18.41
C VAL A 169 12.63 -12.84 19.09
N ARG A 170 13.90 -13.30 19.03
CA ARG A 170 14.31 -14.53 19.72
C ARG A 170 14.14 -14.44 21.25
N ALA A 171 14.42 -13.29 21.85
CA ALA A 171 14.25 -13.08 23.28
C ALA A 171 12.77 -13.12 23.69
N LEU A 172 11.88 -12.54 22.87
CA LEU A 172 10.43 -12.60 23.09
C LEU A 172 9.91 -14.04 22.99
N THR A 173 10.30 -14.78 21.95
CA THR A 173 9.87 -16.19 21.78
C THR A 173 10.43 -17.10 22.89
N SER A 174 11.63 -16.82 23.39
CA SER A 174 12.25 -17.62 24.48
C SER A 174 11.58 -17.34 25.84
N ARG A 175 11.09 -16.12 26.06
CA ARG A 175 10.34 -15.77 27.28
C ARG A 175 8.99 -16.48 27.35
N GLU A 176 8.30 -16.64 26.22
CA GLU A 176 7.05 -17.41 26.20
C GLU A 176 7.28 -18.90 26.48
N GLN A 177 8.39 -19.48 26.03
CA GLN A 177 8.73 -20.88 26.33
C GLN A 177 9.08 -21.11 27.81
N THR A 178 9.65 -20.11 28.49
CA THR A 178 10.00 -20.22 29.92
C THR A 178 8.75 -20.11 30.82
N ALA A 179 7.72 -19.39 30.37
CA ALA A 179 6.44 -19.28 31.08
C ALA A 179 5.59 -20.57 31.01
N GLN A 180 5.94 -21.52 30.14
CA GLN A 180 5.25 -22.81 30.01
C GLN A 180 6.00 -23.97 30.67
N GLN A 181 6.97 -23.72 31.55
CA GLN A 181 7.56 -24.80 32.34
C GLN A 181 6.54 -25.22 33.42
N PRO A 182 5.92 -26.42 33.35
CA PRO A 182 4.99 -26.86 34.37
C PRO A 182 5.75 -26.95 35.69
N VAL A 183 5.28 -26.22 36.70
CA VAL A 183 5.73 -26.40 38.08
C VAL A 183 5.49 -27.85 38.43
N ARG A 184 6.55 -28.66 38.46
CA ARG A 184 6.50 -29.97 39.10
C ARG A 184 6.29 -29.71 40.59
N LEU A 185 5.06 -29.85 41.04
CA LEU A 185 4.77 -30.01 42.45
C LEU A 185 5.43 -31.33 42.88
N ASP A 186 6.53 -31.24 43.61
CA ASP A 186 7.15 -32.39 44.26
C ASP A 186 6.12 -33.02 45.21
N ALA A 187 5.65 -34.21 44.84
CA ALA A 187 4.69 -35.01 45.60
C ALA A 187 5.35 -35.67 46.84
N GLY A 188 6.13 -34.90 47.61
CA GLY A 188 6.92 -35.39 48.75
C GLY A 188 6.51 -34.83 50.12
N ALA A 189 5.58 -33.88 50.20
CA ALA A 189 5.16 -33.27 51.46
C ALA A 189 3.64 -33.11 51.53
N LEU A 190 2.93 -34.22 51.54
CA LEU A 190 1.56 -34.27 52.06
C LEU A 190 1.59 -35.20 53.27
N GLU A 191 1.92 -34.62 54.42
CA GLU A 191 1.63 -35.24 55.71
C GLU A 191 0.11 -35.42 55.81
N VAL A 192 -0.29 -36.68 55.74
CA VAL A 192 -1.64 -37.15 55.97
C VAL A 192 -1.97 -36.93 57.45
N MET A 193 -2.80 -35.93 57.76
CA MET A 193 -3.53 -35.89 59.02
C MET A 193 -4.89 -36.57 58.83
N PRO A 194 -5.18 -37.68 59.53
CA PRO A 194 -6.51 -38.24 59.61
C PRO A 194 -7.24 -37.61 60.80
N ALA A 195 -8.34 -36.91 60.56
CA ALA A 195 -9.29 -36.64 61.64
C ALA A 195 -10.72 -36.45 61.09
N LEU A 196 -11.54 -37.47 61.38
CA LEU A 196 -12.92 -37.37 61.88
C LEU A 196 -13.92 -36.70 60.92
N GLY A 197 -14.77 -37.48 60.26
CA GLY A 197 -15.97 -38.04 60.88
C GLY A 197 -17.16 -37.30 60.26
N GLY A 198 -17.90 -37.90 59.34
CA GLY A 198 -19.06 -38.72 59.67
C GLY A 198 -20.30 -38.05 59.07
N LEU A 199 -21.34 -38.85 58.82
CA LEU A 199 -22.67 -38.50 58.30
C LEU A 199 -22.73 -38.28 56.78
N GLU A 200 -23.69 -38.80 56.04
CA GLU A 200 -24.64 -39.91 56.18
C GLU A 200 -25.28 -40.03 54.78
N ALA A 201 -25.71 -41.23 54.42
CA ALA A 201 -26.31 -41.53 53.13
C ALA A 201 -27.60 -40.72 52.88
N LEU A 202 -27.80 -40.27 51.65
CA LEU A 202 -29.15 -40.04 51.11
C LEU A 202 -29.27 -40.62 49.70
N ASP A 203 -30.40 -41.29 49.57
CA ASP A 203 -30.84 -42.27 48.58
C ASP A 203 -31.24 -41.61 47.24
N PRO A 204 -30.83 -42.11 46.06
CA PRO A 204 -31.12 -41.49 44.78
C PRO A 204 -32.28 -42.19 44.02
N GLU A 205 -33.48 -42.29 44.60
CA GLU A 205 -34.70 -42.65 43.85
C GLU A 205 -35.95 -41.94 44.43
N ALA A 206 -36.10 -40.65 44.12
CA ALA A 206 -37.38 -39.96 44.23
C ALA A 206 -37.40 -38.69 43.35
N LEU A 207 -37.56 -38.86 42.03
CA LEU A 207 -38.39 -38.06 41.09
C LEU A 207 -38.03 -38.34 39.62
#